data_AF-A0A2U2MWN3-F1
#
_entry.id   AF-A0A2U2MWN3-F1
#
_cell.length_a   1.000
_cell.length_b   1.000
_cell.length_c   1.000
_cell.angle_alpha   90.00
_cell.angle_beta   90.00
_cell.angle_gamma   90.00
#
_symmetry.space_group_name_H-M   'P 1'
#
loop_
_entity.id
_entity.type
_entity.pdbx_description
1 polymer ?
#
loop_
_entity_poly.entity_id
_entity_poly.type
_entity_poly.pdbx_seq_one_letter_code
_entity_poly.pdbx_strand_id
1 'polypeptide(L)'
;MARPLRIEYEGAWYHVMNRGAGRRVTFPDGDAYQRFLDTLAETVDRFRIEVHAYCLMPNHYHLLLRTPFANLGRAMRHLDGVYTQRYNRVAGTDGPLFRGRYKAILVESDAYLLTVSRYIHRNPIDCLTPLTAELEGWRWSSYPEYIGARPSAPWISTSEILAAMGRNDTPARYQRFVAMGVEQEIAEFYASARRPPVLGSDQFKERMLALARPADEVPVTERRRWRTMDEVLQAVADDAGIRIDDLTARRGRPPHRSRPFAMWLCRQEAGASLQEIGERFGGLHYSAVTQAIRRLREALGAEALKRKRETVMSRLDP
;
A
#
# COMPACT_ATOMS: atom_id res chain seq x y z
N MET A 1 28.48 -2.90 -1.94
CA MET A 1 28.20 -1.83 -0.96
C MET A 1 27.08 -2.29 -0.04
N ALA A 2 27.27 -2.14 1.28
CA ALA A 2 26.22 -2.35 2.26
C ALA A 2 25.03 -1.45 1.93
N ARG A 3 23.84 -2.04 1.96
CA ARG A 3 22.60 -1.35 1.59
C ARG A 3 22.18 -0.45 2.76
N PRO A 4 21.82 0.82 2.53
CA PRO A 4 21.25 1.65 3.59
C PRO A 4 20.02 0.96 4.17
N LEU A 5 19.96 0.89 5.51
CA LEU A 5 18.79 0.47 6.25
C LEU A 5 17.63 1.43 5.94
N ARG A 6 16.42 0.88 5.85
CA ARG A 6 15.21 1.69 5.77
C ARG A 6 14.74 1.92 7.19
N ILE A 7 14.51 3.18 7.53
CA ILE A 7 13.90 3.56 8.80
C ILE A 7 12.42 3.23 8.65
N GLU A 8 11.92 2.29 9.45
CA GLU A 8 10.51 1.91 9.51
C GLU A 8 10.03 2.03 10.96
N TYR A 9 8.99 2.84 11.21
CA TYR A 9 8.32 2.97 12.51
C TYR A 9 6.82 3.18 12.33
N GLU A 10 6.05 2.98 13.39
CA GLU A 10 4.59 3.11 13.39
C GLU A 10 4.15 4.55 13.13
N GLY A 11 3.22 4.74 12.19
CA GLY A 11 2.74 6.06 11.79
C GLY A 11 3.69 6.82 10.85
N ALA A 12 4.79 6.22 10.42
CA ALA A 12 5.76 6.86 9.55
C ALA A 12 5.19 7.23 8.17
N TRP A 13 5.59 8.40 7.67
CA TRP A 13 5.22 8.93 6.36
C TRP A 13 6.34 8.80 5.36
N TYR A 14 6.00 8.44 4.13
CA TYR A 14 6.96 8.24 3.07
C TYR A 14 6.50 8.82 1.74
N HIS A 15 7.44 9.45 1.05
CA HIS A 15 7.38 9.55 -0.39
C HIS A 15 8.07 8.35 -1.03
N VAL A 16 7.30 7.53 -1.72
CA VAL A 16 7.76 6.28 -2.33
C VAL A 16 7.73 6.40 -3.84
N MET A 17 8.81 5.94 -4.47
CA MET A 17 8.95 5.99 -5.92
C MET A 17 9.75 4.79 -6.44
N ASN A 18 9.35 4.26 -7.59
CA ASN A 18 10.11 3.27 -8.33
C ASN A 18 10.01 3.56 -9.83
N ARG A 19 11.03 3.13 -10.60
CA ARG A 19 11.16 3.42 -12.03
C ARG A 19 11.54 2.16 -12.79
N GLY A 20 11.06 2.07 -14.03
CA GLY A 20 11.37 0.97 -14.95
C GLY A 20 12.88 0.74 -15.11
N ALA A 21 13.27 -0.54 -15.15
CA ALA A 21 14.63 -0.92 -15.48
C ALA A 21 15.03 -0.38 -16.87
N GLY A 22 16.22 0.20 -17.01
CA GLY A 22 16.67 0.76 -18.29
C GLY A 22 15.79 1.89 -18.84
N ARG A 23 15.02 2.60 -17.99
CA ARG A 23 14.01 3.60 -18.39
C ARG A 23 12.83 3.03 -19.20
N ARG A 24 12.63 1.70 -19.17
CA ARG A 24 11.49 1.06 -19.83
C ARG A 24 10.16 1.65 -19.37
N VAL A 25 9.22 1.71 -20.31
CA VAL A 25 7.82 2.04 -20.02
C VAL A 25 7.26 0.94 -19.11
N THR A 26 6.70 1.35 -17.97
CA THR A 26 6.07 0.47 -16.98
C THR A 26 4.56 0.45 -17.13
N PHE A 27 3.97 1.45 -17.80
CA PHE A 27 2.54 1.54 -18.09
C PHE A 27 2.32 1.87 -19.58
N PRO A 28 2.34 0.85 -20.47
CA PRO A 28 2.25 1.06 -21.92
C PRO A 28 0.86 1.51 -22.39
N ASP A 29 -0.19 1.21 -21.62
CA ASP A 29 -1.58 1.46 -21.98
C ASP A 29 -2.41 1.74 -20.71
N GLY A 30 -3.67 2.14 -20.91
CA GLY A 30 -4.57 2.44 -19.79
C GLY A 30 -4.85 1.24 -18.89
N ASP A 31 -4.88 0.03 -19.45
CA ASP A 31 -5.12 -1.17 -18.65
C ASP A 31 -3.93 -1.46 -17.72
N ALA A 32 -2.70 -1.13 -18.13
CA ALA A 32 -1.52 -1.28 -17.30
C ALA A 32 -1.55 -0.32 -16.11
N TYR A 33 -1.95 0.93 -16.32
CA TYR A 33 -2.18 1.87 -15.23
C TYR A 33 -3.27 1.34 -14.28
N GLN A 34 -4.40 0.88 -14.82
CA GLN A 34 -5.50 0.35 -14.00
C GLN A 34 -5.06 -0.88 -13.20
N ARG A 35 -4.37 -1.84 -13.81
CA ARG A 35 -3.81 -3.01 -13.11
C ARG A 35 -2.89 -2.61 -11.96
N PHE A 36 -2.14 -1.53 -12.09
CA PHE A 36 -1.32 -1.02 -10.99
C PHE A 36 -2.18 -0.47 -9.86
N LEU A 37 -3.18 0.37 -10.17
CA LEU A 37 -4.11 0.92 -9.18
C LEU A 37 -4.89 -0.18 -8.45
N ASP A 38 -5.34 -1.22 -9.15
CA ASP A 38 -6.00 -2.38 -8.54
C ASP A 38 -5.04 -3.11 -7.60
N THR A 39 -3.79 -3.29 -8.02
CA THR A 39 -2.74 -3.91 -7.17
C THR A 39 -2.43 -3.05 -5.95
N LEU A 40 -2.45 -1.72 -6.10
CA LEU A 40 -2.26 -0.77 -5.01
C LEU A 40 -3.41 -0.84 -4.02
N ALA A 41 -4.67 -0.88 -4.50
CA ALA A 41 -5.85 -1.05 -3.66
C ALA A 41 -5.82 -2.39 -2.88
N GLU A 42 -5.44 -3.49 -3.53
CA GLU A 42 -5.21 -4.78 -2.85
C GLU A 42 -4.08 -4.70 -1.80
N THR A 43 -3.05 -3.90 -2.07
CA THR A 43 -1.93 -3.69 -1.14
C THR A 43 -2.36 -2.85 0.06
N VAL A 44 -3.13 -1.77 -0.17
CA VAL A 44 -3.75 -0.95 0.88
C VAL A 44 -4.58 -1.85 1.78
N ASP A 45 -5.47 -2.66 1.24
CA ASP A 45 -6.31 -3.53 2.06
C ASP A 45 -5.51 -4.55 2.89
N ARG A 46 -4.53 -5.18 2.24
CA ARG A 46 -3.76 -6.28 2.82
C ARG A 46 -2.75 -5.85 3.89
N PHE A 47 -2.13 -4.69 3.70
CA PHE A 47 -1.11 -4.19 4.61
C PHE A 47 -1.61 -3.02 5.44
N ARG A 48 -2.83 -2.53 5.16
CA ARG A 48 -3.46 -1.38 5.80
C ARG A 48 -2.48 -0.21 5.89
N ILE A 49 -1.78 -0.01 4.78
CA ILE A 49 -1.08 1.24 4.50
C ILE A 49 -2.10 2.25 4.04
N GLU A 50 -1.84 3.52 4.29
CA GLU A 50 -2.72 4.59 3.86
C GLU A 50 -2.07 5.30 2.68
N VAL A 51 -2.78 5.36 1.56
CA VAL A 51 -2.35 6.16 0.41
C VAL A 51 -3.01 7.52 0.51
N HIS A 52 -2.20 8.57 0.53
CA HIS A 52 -2.69 9.95 0.62
C HIS A 52 -2.59 10.68 -0.72
N ALA A 53 -1.56 10.39 -1.52
CA ALA A 53 -1.48 10.86 -2.90
C ALA A 53 -0.75 9.85 -3.78
N TYR A 54 -1.10 9.80 -5.06
CA TYR A 54 -0.38 9.08 -6.10
C TYR A 54 -0.30 9.86 -7.40
N CYS A 55 0.74 9.58 -8.17
CA CYS A 55 0.89 9.93 -9.57
C CYS A 55 1.66 8.83 -10.31
N LEU A 56 1.05 8.22 -11.31
CA LEU A 56 1.68 7.25 -12.20
C LEU A 56 2.13 7.97 -13.47
N MET A 57 3.39 7.76 -13.84
CA MET A 57 4.05 8.29 -15.03
C MET A 57 4.44 7.11 -15.92
N PRO A 58 4.57 7.25 -17.25
CA PRO A 58 4.75 6.12 -18.16
C PRO A 58 5.85 5.11 -17.77
N ASN A 59 6.94 5.58 -17.15
CA ASN A 59 8.06 4.73 -16.72
C ASN A 59 8.32 4.72 -15.20
N HIS A 60 7.51 5.38 -14.37
CA HIS A 60 7.71 5.41 -12.91
C HIS A 60 6.45 5.80 -12.15
N TYR A 61 6.43 5.64 -10.84
CA TYR A 61 5.33 6.10 -10.01
C TYR A 61 5.83 6.91 -8.80
N HIS A 62 4.93 7.70 -8.24
CA HIS A 62 5.09 8.41 -6.99
C HIS A 62 3.88 8.13 -6.09
N LEU A 63 4.15 7.80 -4.82
CA LEU A 63 3.14 7.56 -3.79
C LEU A 63 3.51 8.35 -2.53
N LEU A 64 2.54 9.02 -1.91
CA LEU A 64 2.63 9.52 -0.55
C LEU A 64 1.86 8.54 0.34
N LEU A 65 2.59 7.84 1.21
CA LEU A 65 2.07 6.76 2.02
C LEU A 65 2.31 7.04 3.50
N ARG A 66 1.37 6.63 4.34
CA ARG A 66 1.58 6.43 5.77
C ARG A 66 1.54 4.93 6.07
N THR A 67 2.47 4.46 6.90
CA THR A 67 2.46 3.08 7.39
C THR A 67 2.19 3.09 8.89
N PRO A 68 0.94 2.88 9.34
CA PRO A 68 0.67 2.92 10.76
C PRO A 68 1.34 1.75 11.52
N PHE A 69 1.87 0.75 10.80
CA PHE A 69 2.40 -0.51 11.36
C PHE A 69 3.83 -0.84 10.89
N ALA A 70 4.63 0.17 10.51
CA ALA A 70 6.04 -0.01 10.14
C ALA A 70 6.29 -1.14 9.12
N ASN A 71 5.41 -1.28 8.12
CA ASN A 71 5.35 -2.44 7.22
C ASN A 71 5.58 -2.09 5.75
N LEU A 72 6.25 -0.97 5.49
CA LEU A 72 6.49 -0.43 4.15
C LEU A 72 7.21 -1.46 3.27
N GLY A 73 8.26 -2.10 3.81
CA GLY A 73 9.02 -3.13 3.10
C GLY A 73 8.15 -4.26 2.55
N ARG A 74 7.16 -4.70 3.32
CA ARG A 74 6.25 -5.79 2.97
C ARG A 74 5.23 -5.34 1.94
N ALA A 75 4.63 -4.16 2.14
CA ALA A 75 3.65 -3.59 1.24
C ALA A 75 4.23 -3.37 -0.16
N MET A 76 5.40 -2.71 -0.25
CA MET A 76 6.02 -2.40 -1.54
C MET A 76 6.56 -3.64 -2.25
N ARG A 77 7.05 -4.65 -1.51
CA ARG A 77 7.41 -5.95 -2.09
C ARG A 77 6.19 -6.64 -2.73
N HIS A 78 5.01 -6.51 -2.12
CA HIS A 78 3.78 -7.05 -2.69
C HIS A 78 3.35 -6.27 -3.93
N LEU A 79 3.27 -4.94 -3.83
CA LEU A 79 2.85 -4.06 -4.92
C LEU A 79 3.73 -4.24 -6.17
N ASP A 80 5.03 -4.01 -6.05
CA ASP A 80 5.96 -4.09 -7.18
C ASP A 80 6.03 -5.52 -7.75
N GLY A 81 6.01 -6.53 -6.86
CA GLY A 81 6.11 -7.93 -7.25
C GLY A 81 4.87 -8.44 -7.99
N VAL A 82 3.68 -8.18 -7.47
CA VAL A 82 2.42 -8.60 -8.10
C VAL A 82 2.17 -7.84 -9.39
N TYR A 83 2.44 -6.53 -9.41
CA TYR A 83 2.31 -5.75 -10.63
C TYR A 83 3.26 -6.26 -11.72
N THR A 84 4.54 -6.52 -11.39
CA THR A 84 5.50 -7.09 -12.34
C THR A 84 5.02 -8.43 -12.89
N GLN A 85 4.49 -9.32 -12.04
CA GLN A 85 3.95 -10.61 -12.49
C GLN A 85 2.74 -10.46 -13.42
N ARG A 86 1.82 -9.52 -13.11
CA ARG A 86 0.65 -9.23 -13.94
C ARG A 86 1.07 -8.65 -15.30
N TYR A 87 1.99 -7.68 -15.28
CA TYR A 87 2.57 -7.08 -16.48
C TYR A 87 3.21 -8.16 -17.37
N ASN A 88 4.11 -8.97 -16.80
CA ASN A 88 4.86 -9.99 -17.54
C ASN A 88 3.93 -11.03 -18.18
N ARG A 89 2.84 -11.43 -17.50
CA ARG A 89 1.84 -12.34 -18.04
C ARG A 89 1.13 -11.77 -19.27
N VAL A 90 0.74 -10.49 -19.23
CA VAL A 90 0.06 -9.83 -20.37
C VAL A 90 1.03 -9.58 -21.52
N ALA A 91 2.26 -9.16 -21.20
CA ALA A 91 3.28 -8.84 -22.19
C ALA A 91 3.98 -10.08 -22.79
N GLY A 92 3.76 -11.29 -22.26
CA GLY A 92 4.49 -12.49 -22.67
C GLY A 92 6.00 -12.40 -22.38
N THR A 93 6.39 -11.67 -21.34
CA THR A 93 7.80 -11.45 -20.96
C THR A 93 8.09 -12.03 -19.58
N ASP A 94 9.36 -12.06 -19.20
CA ASP A 94 9.80 -12.41 -17.85
C ASP A 94 10.81 -11.37 -17.30
N GLY A 95 11.32 -11.63 -16.10
CA GLY A 95 12.33 -10.78 -15.47
C GLY A 95 11.82 -9.49 -14.83
N PRO A 96 12.73 -8.61 -14.39
CA PRO A 96 12.39 -7.43 -13.62
C PRO A 96 11.80 -6.30 -14.48
N LEU A 97 10.66 -5.76 -14.03
CA LEU A 97 10.07 -4.55 -14.62
C LEU A 97 10.71 -3.27 -14.08
N PHE A 98 10.93 -3.20 -12.76
CA PHE A 98 11.54 -2.05 -12.10
C PHE A 98 13.07 -2.20 -11.96
N ARG A 99 13.79 -1.07 -11.83
CA ARG A 99 15.27 -1.04 -11.73
C ARG A 99 15.83 -1.65 -10.42
N GLY A 100 14.96 -2.18 -9.56
CA GLY A 100 15.30 -2.83 -8.30
C GLY A 100 14.37 -2.38 -7.19
N ARG A 101 14.93 -2.20 -6.00
CA ARG A 101 14.21 -1.73 -4.82
C ARG A 101 13.64 -0.32 -5.06
N TYR A 102 12.38 -0.12 -4.68
CA TYR A 102 11.79 1.21 -4.54
C TYR A 102 12.65 2.11 -3.64
N LYS A 103 12.62 3.41 -3.93
CA LYS A 103 13.12 4.46 -3.04
C LYS A 103 11.99 4.88 -2.10
N ALA A 104 12.33 5.10 -0.84
CA ALA A 104 11.44 5.70 0.15
C ALA A 104 12.19 6.82 0.84
N ILE A 105 11.61 8.01 0.81
CA ILE A 105 12.05 9.18 1.54
C ILE A 105 11.10 9.31 2.72
N LEU A 106 11.61 9.23 3.95
CA LEU A 106 10.83 9.50 5.15
C LEU A 106 10.48 10.99 5.20
N VAL A 107 9.23 11.32 5.52
CA VAL A 107 8.71 12.69 5.52
C VAL A 107 8.32 13.10 6.93
N GLU A 108 8.79 14.27 7.39
CA GLU A 108 8.23 14.93 8.57
C GLU A 108 6.86 15.52 8.20
N SER A 109 5.79 14.84 8.61
CA SER A 109 4.42 15.15 8.19
C SER A 109 4.01 16.59 8.51
N ASP A 110 4.37 17.07 9.69
CA ASP A 110 3.87 18.35 10.20
C ASP A 110 4.38 19.54 9.37
N ALA A 111 5.53 19.37 8.70
CA ALA A 111 6.18 20.43 7.92
C ALA A 111 6.05 20.23 6.41
N TYR A 112 6.16 18.99 5.91
CA TYR A 112 6.40 18.75 4.48
C TYR A 112 5.26 18.02 3.76
N LEU A 113 4.20 17.63 4.47
CA LEU A 113 3.16 16.77 3.90
C LEU A 113 2.43 17.39 2.69
N LEU A 114 1.98 18.65 2.82
CA LEU A 114 1.34 19.40 1.73
C LEU A 114 2.27 19.57 0.53
N THR A 115 3.52 19.91 0.81
CA THR A 115 4.56 20.16 -0.18
C THR A 115 4.88 18.91 -1.01
N VAL A 116 4.99 17.75 -0.36
CA VAL A 116 5.17 16.46 -1.04
C VAL A 116 3.94 16.11 -1.87
N SER A 117 2.74 16.33 -1.34
CA SER A 117 1.48 16.10 -2.07
C SER A 117 1.43 16.92 -3.37
N ARG A 118 1.75 18.22 -3.29
CA ARG A 118 1.86 19.09 -4.48
C ARG A 118 2.92 18.61 -5.45
N TYR A 119 4.12 18.27 -4.97
CA TYR A 119 5.18 17.75 -5.84
C TYR A 119 4.69 16.54 -6.63
N ILE A 120 4.04 15.58 -5.96
CA ILE A 120 3.50 14.38 -6.60
C ILE A 120 2.48 14.74 -7.68
N HIS A 121 1.49 15.59 -7.38
CA HIS A 121 0.47 15.94 -8.36
C HIS A 121 0.98 16.78 -9.52
N ARG A 122 2.03 17.59 -9.35
CA ARG A 122 2.62 18.38 -10.44
C ARG A 122 3.53 17.58 -11.38
N ASN A 123 3.92 16.35 -11.03
CA ASN A 123 4.81 15.54 -11.86
C ASN A 123 4.42 15.44 -13.35
N PRO A 124 3.14 15.34 -13.74
CA PRO A 124 2.72 15.28 -15.14
C PRO A 124 3.02 16.55 -15.96
N ILE A 125 3.12 17.72 -15.32
CA ILE A 125 3.41 19.01 -15.99
C ILE A 125 4.86 19.45 -15.82
N ASP A 126 5.48 19.10 -14.68
CA ASP A 126 6.86 19.52 -14.36
C ASP A 126 7.92 18.56 -14.94
N CYS A 127 7.53 17.45 -15.58
CA CYS A 127 8.46 16.57 -16.26
C CYS A 127 9.01 17.19 -17.57
N LEU A 128 10.18 16.72 -18.02
CA LEU A 128 10.90 17.24 -19.21
C LEU A 128 10.00 17.42 -20.45
N THR A 129 9.05 16.51 -20.64
CA THR A 129 8.01 16.62 -21.66
C THR A 129 6.67 16.48 -20.94
N PRO A 130 5.90 17.58 -20.79
CA PRO A 130 4.60 17.55 -20.11
C PRO A 130 3.68 16.49 -20.73
N LEU A 131 3.05 15.70 -19.88
CA LEU A 131 2.13 14.62 -20.27
C LEU A 131 0.70 15.12 -20.44
N THR A 132 0.40 16.30 -19.88
CA THR A 132 -0.90 16.97 -19.96
C THR A 132 -0.67 18.48 -19.93
N ALA A 133 -1.59 19.26 -20.50
CA ALA A 133 -1.61 20.71 -20.31
C ALA A 133 -2.16 21.07 -18.92
N GLU A 134 -3.22 20.38 -18.50
CA GLU A 134 -3.92 20.61 -17.23
C GLU A 134 -3.87 19.37 -16.34
N LEU A 135 -3.60 19.55 -15.05
CA LEU A 135 -3.47 18.45 -14.10
C LEU A 135 -4.75 17.63 -13.92
N GLU A 136 -5.92 18.26 -14.07
CA GLU A 136 -7.22 17.59 -14.07
C GLU A 136 -7.34 16.53 -15.17
N GLY A 137 -6.70 16.78 -16.32
CA GLY A 137 -6.70 15.85 -17.46
C GLY A 137 -5.87 14.58 -17.24
N TRP A 138 -4.95 14.58 -16.27
CA TRP A 138 -4.11 13.41 -15.98
C TRP A 138 -4.78 12.45 -14.99
N ARG A 139 -5.66 11.59 -15.53
CA ARG A 139 -6.45 10.61 -14.76
C ARG A 139 -5.65 9.59 -13.95
N TRP A 140 -4.34 9.45 -14.23
CA TRP A 140 -3.43 8.52 -13.56
C TRP A 140 -2.71 9.13 -12.35
N SER A 141 -3.27 10.22 -11.82
CA SER A 141 -2.93 10.78 -10.52
C SER A 141 -4.18 10.85 -9.64
N SER A 142 -3.96 11.09 -8.36
CA SER A 142 -5.03 11.41 -7.40
C SER A 142 -5.49 12.86 -7.44
N TYR A 143 -4.89 13.73 -8.26
CA TYR A 143 -5.22 15.15 -8.26
C TYR A 143 -6.71 15.44 -8.56
N PRO A 144 -7.38 14.74 -9.51
CA PRO A 144 -8.81 14.95 -9.75
C PRO A 144 -9.71 14.72 -8.52
N GLU A 145 -9.34 13.79 -7.62
CA GLU A 145 -10.04 13.54 -6.34
C GLU A 145 -9.94 14.75 -5.40
N TYR A 146 -8.77 15.39 -5.35
CA TYR A 146 -8.52 16.56 -4.51
C TYR A 146 -9.29 17.80 -4.94
N ILE A 147 -9.53 17.94 -6.24
CA ILE A 147 -10.27 19.08 -6.80
C ILE A 147 -11.75 18.77 -7.05
N GLY A 148 -12.25 17.62 -6.57
CA GLY A 148 -13.65 17.24 -6.72
C GLY A 148 -14.10 16.93 -8.16
N ALA A 149 -13.17 16.85 -9.11
CA ALA A 149 -13.45 16.46 -10.50
C ALA A 149 -13.72 14.95 -10.64
N ARG A 150 -13.30 14.16 -9.64
CA ARG A 150 -13.57 12.71 -9.56
C ARG A 150 -13.91 12.31 -8.12
N PRO A 151 -14.87 11.39 -7.89
CA PRO A 151 -15.08 10.82 -6.56
C PRO A 151 -13.81 10.15 -6.02
N SER A 152 -13.55 10.33 -4.74
CA SER A 152 -12.41 9.69 -4.09
C SER A 152 -12.57 8.16 -4.10
N ALA A 153 -11.53 7.44 -4.52
CA ALA A 153 -11.55 5.98 -4.44
C ALA A 153 -11.49 5.54 -2.96
N PRO A 154 -12.15 4.44 -2.55
CA PRO A 154 -12.22 4.06 -1.13
C PRO A 154 -10.86 3.75 -0.47
N TRP A 155 -9.82 3.49 -1.25
CA TRP A 155 -8.49 3.14 -0.78
C TRP A 155 -7.53 4.35 -0.70
N ILE A 156 -7.96 5.54 -1.11
CA ILE A 156 -7.19 6.79 -0.96
C ILE A 156 -7.82 7.67 0.12
N SER A 157 -6.98 8.19 1.01
CA SER A 157 -7.37 9.15 2.05
C SER A 157 -6.91 10.54 1.63
N THR A 158 -7.85 11.40 1.23
CA THR A 158 -7.56 12.81 0.90
C THR A 158 -7.72 13.73 2.11
N SER A 159 -8.42 13.27 3.15
CA SER A 159 -8.88 14.09 4.27
C SER A 159 -7.73 14.69 5.08
N GLU A 160 -6.65 13.96 5.32
CA GLU A 160 -5.51 14.47 6.12
C GLU A 160 -4.79 15.62 5.42
N ILE A 161 -4.56 15.49 4.11
CA ILE A 161 -3.94 16.54 3.29
C ILE A 161 -4.86 17.76 3.19
N LEU A 162 -6.16 17.54 2.93
CA LEU A 162 -7.14 18.63 2.85
C LEU A 162 -7.32 19.33 4.20
N ALA A 163 -7.32 18.57 5.31
CA ALA A 163 -7.39 19.14 6.66
C ALA A 163 -6.16 20.00 7.00
N ALA A 164 -4.96 19.59 6.56
CA ALA A 164 -3.73 20.38 6.72
C ALA A 164 -3.80 21.75 5.99
N MET A 165 -4.70 21.92 5.02
CA MET A 165 -4.94 23.21 4.36
C MET A 165 -5.78 24.20 5.20
N GLY A 166 -6.40 23.74 6.29
CA GLY A 166 -7.19 24.56 7.23
C GLY A 166 -8.71 24.33 7.16
N ARG A 167 -9.44 24.81 8.19
CA ARG A 167 -10.90 24.68 8.35
C ARG A 167 -11.63 25.56 7.33
N ASN A 168 -11.83 25.07 6.10
CA ASN A 168 -12.82 25.45 5.08
C ASN A 168 -12.44 24.77 3.76
N ASP A 169 -12.31 23.44 3.85
CA ASP A 169 -11.90 22.51 2.79
C ASP A 169 -12.64 22.83 1.50
N THR A 170 -11.89 23.33 0.52
CA THR A 170 -12.41 23.54 -0.81
C THR A 170 -11.42 22.98 -1.82
N PRO A 171 -11.87 22.11 -2.74
CA PRO A 171 -11.19 21.81 -3.99
C PRO A 171 -10.41 22.98 -4.62
N ALA A 172 -11.04 24.16 -4.64
CA ALA A 172 -10.44 25.37 -5.19
C ALA A 172 -9.19 25.85 -4.43
N ARG A 173 -9.12 25.66 -3.11
CA ARG A 173 -7.94 26.03 -2.31
C ARG A 173 -6.78 25.10 -2.61
N TYR A 174 -7.03 23.80 -2.72
CA TYR A 174 -6.01 22.83 -3.11
C TYR A 174 -5.50 23.08 -4.53
N GLN A 175 -6.40 23.35 -5.48
CA GLN A 175 -6.04 23.74 -6.84
C GLN A 175 -5.13 24.97 -6.88
N ARG A 176 -5.48 26.05 -6.16
CA ARG A 176 -4.62 27.24 -6.05
C ARG A 176 -3.26 26.91 -5.45
N PHE A 177 -3.22 26.08 -4.42
CA PHE A 177 -1.98 25.65 -3.78
C PHE A 177 -1.04 24.90 -4.73
N VAL A 178 -1.60 23.98 -5.53
CA VAL A 178 -0.85 23.24 -6.54
C VAL A 178 -0.39 24.15 -7.69
N ALA A 179 -1.19 25.16 -8.06
CA ALA A 179 -0.84 26.13 -9.10
C ALA A 179 0.36 27.02 -8.74
N MET A 180 0.70 27.19 -7.45
CA MET A 180 1.84 28.02 -7.02
C MET A 180 3.23 27.49 -7.42
N GLY A 181 3.33 26.29 -7.99
CA GLY A 181 4.62 25.68 -8.33
C GLY A 181 5.23 24.89 -7.17
N VAL A 182 6.41 24.31 -7.40
CA VAL A 182 7.20 23.61 -6.38
C VAL A 182 8.23 24.58 -5.81
N GLU A 183 8.40 24.63 -4.49
CA GLU A 183 9.46 25.46 -3.89
C GLU A 183 10.84 25.01 -4.38
N GLN A 184 11.74 25.98 -4.52
CA GLN A 184 13.10 25.71 -4.98
C GLN A 184 13.82 24.66 -4.12
N GLU A 185 13.71 24.74 -2.80
CA GLU A 185 14.30 23.77 -1.87
C GLU A 185 13.87 22.32 -2.18
N ILE A 186 12.59 22.14 -2.51
CA ILE A 186 11.99 20.83 -2.79
C ILE A 186 12.41 20.34 -4.17
N ALA A 187 12.42 21.24 -5.15
CA ALA A 187 12.92 20.93 -6.48
C ALA A 187 14.39 20.49 -6.42
N GLU A 188 15.23 21.19 -5.67
CA GLU A 188 16.64 20.84 -5.44
C GLU A 188 16.80 19.50 -4.71
N PHE A 189 15.99 19.25 -3.67
CA PHE A 189 15.96 17.97 -2.97
C PHE A 189 15.68 16.80 -3.92
N TYR A 190 14.68 16.93 -4.80
CA TYR A 190 14.32 15.87 -5.75
C TYR A 190 15.27 15.75 -6.95
N ALA A 191 15.89 16.85 -7.37
CA ALA A 191 16.90 16.87 -8.43
C ALA A 191 18.23 16.21 -8.00
N SER A 192 18.54 16.22 -6.70
CA SER A 192 19.79 15.64 -6.18
C SER A 192 19.99 14.18 -6.61
N ALA A 193 21.22 13.85 -7.01
CA ALA A 193 21.63 12.48 -7.33
C ALA A 193 21.81 11.63 -6.06
N ARG A 194 22.29 12.25 -4.97
CA ARG A 194 22.49 11.65 -3.64
C ARG A 194 21.41 12.14 -2.68
N ARG A 195 20.16 11.81 -2.98
CA ARG A 195 19.01 12.23 -2.16
C ARG A 195 19.14 11.69 -0.75
N PRO A 196 19.01 12.54 0.28
CA PRO A 196 18.86 12.07 1.64
C PRO A 196 17.66 11.14 1.77
N PRO A 197 17.72 10.13 2.66
CA PRO A 197 16.58 9.24 2.92
C PRO A 197 15.47 9.89 3.74
N VAL A 198 15.66 11.15 4.18
CA VAL A 198 14.75 11.89 5.06
C VAL A 198 14.54 13.30 4.52
N LEU A 199 13.29 13.73 4.43
CA LEU A 199 12.84 15.09 4.16
C LEU A 199 12.17 15.62 5.43
N GLY A 200 12.76 16.65 6.03
CA GLY A 200 12.36 17.17 7.34
C GLY A 200 13.30 18.26 7.83
N SER A 201 12.97 18.85 8.97
CA SER A 201 13.84 19.73 9.74
C SER A 201 15.16 19.03 10.11
N ASP A 202 16.20 19.79 10.40
CA ASP A 202 17.50 19.22 10.80
C ASP A 202 17.38 18.41 12.10
N GLN A 203 16.55 18.88 13.04
CA GLN A 203 16.22 18.12 14.24
C GLN A 203 15.57 16.77 13.92
N PHE A 204 14.65 16.72 12.95
CA PHE A 204 14.04 15.47 12.52
C PHE A 204 15.04 14.53 11.85
N LYS A 205 15.90 15.06 10.96
CA LYS A 205 16.96 14.29 10.31
C LYS A 205 17.90 13.66 11.34
N GLU A 206 18.34 14.42 12.34
CA GLU A 206 19.22 13.92 13.42
C GLU A 206 18.55 12.81 14.23
N ARG A 207 17.30 13.01 14.66
CA ARG A 207 16.51 11.99 15.38
C ARG A 207 16.41 10.69 14.57
N MET A 208 16.10 10.80 13.29
CA MET A 208 15.89 9.64 12.41
C MET A 208 17.21 8.92 12.09
N LEU A 209 18.31 9.66 11.91
CA LEU A 209 19.64 9.07 11.73
C LEU A 209 20.13 8.37 13.01
N ALA A 210 19.76 8.84 14.20
CA ALA A 210 20.05 8.17 15.45
C ALA A 210 19.30 6.82 15.56
N LEU A 211 18.03 6.76 15.14
CA LEU A 211 17.25 5.52 15.05
C LEU A 211 17.76 4.54 13.99
N ALA A 212 18.48 5.04 12.97
CA ALA A 212 19.05 4.24 11.89
C ALA A 212 20.42 3.61 12.24
N ARG A 213 21.01 3.94 13.40
CA ARG A 213 22.23 3.27 13.90
C ARG A 213 21.89 1.80 14.16
N PRO A 214 22.82 0.87 13.92
CA PRO A 214 22.53 -0.55 14.01
C PRO A 214 22.09 -0.86 15.43
N ALA A 215 20.78 -1.01 15.64
CA ALA A 215 20.32 -1.96 16.63
C ALA A 215 20.90 -3.29 16.17
N ASP A 216 21.79 -3.85 16.98
CA ASP A 216 22.19 -5.24 16.87
C ASP A 216 20.92 -6.06 16.67
N GLU A 217 20.97 -6.88 15.62
CA GLU A 217 19.82 -7.60 15.07
C GLU A 217 18.82 -6.65 14.40
N VAL A 218 18.72 -6.76 13.06
CA VAL A 218 17.48 -6.44 12.36
C VAL A 218 16.39 -7.06 13.20
N PRO A 219 15.48 -6.30 13.86
CA PRO A 219 14.39 -6.93 14.54
C PRO A 219 13.69 -7.69 13.43
N VAL A 220 13.80 -9.03 13.49
CA VAL A 220 13.03 -9.95 12.68
C VAL A 220 11.64 -9.43 12.86
N THR A 221 11.15 -8.64 11.88
CA THR A 221 9.93 -7.83 12.01
C THR A 221 8.97 -8.71 12.75
N GLU A 222 8.79 -8.44 14.06
CA GLU A 222 7.82 -9.20 14.82
C GLU A 222 6.58 -9.00 13.99
N ARG A 223 6.02 -10.11 13.50
CA ARG A 223 4.80 -10.06 12.73
C ARG A 223 3.79 -9.51 13.72
N ARG A 224 3.68 -8.19 13.85
CA ARG A 224 2.67 -7.54 14.65
C ARG A 224 1.39 -7.85 13.93
N ARG A 225 0.80 -8.96 14.35
CA ARG A 225 -0.48 -9.45 13.88
C ARG A 225 -1.47 -8.49 14.51
N TRP A 226 -2.23 -7.81 13.67
CA TRP A 226 -3.21 -6.81 14.11
C TRP A 226 -4.28 -7.47 14.99
N ARG A 227 -4.49 -8.75 14.73
CA ARG A 227 -5.23 -9.71 15.54
C ARG A 227 -4.45 -11.00 15.59
N THR A 228 -4.53 -11.73 16.68
CA THR A 228 -4.07 -13.12 16.71
C THR A 228 -4.91 -13.95 15.74
N MET A 229 -4.36 -15.06 15.25
CA MET A 229 -5.18 -16.00 14.47
C MET A 229 -6.39 -16.48 15.28
N ASP A 230 -6.27 -16.55 16.60
CA ASP A 230 -7.33 -17.03 17.48
C ASP A 230 -8.50 -16.04 17.56
N GLU A 231 -8.24 -14.74 17.63
CA GLU A 231 -9.29 -13.71 17.54
C GLU A 231 -10.03 -13.77 16.20
N VAL A 232 -9.29 -13.93 15.09
CA VAL A 232 -9.89 -14.06 13.76
C VAL A 232 -10.72 -15.34 13.65
N LEU A 233 -10.21 -16.46 14.17
CA LEU A 233 -10.93 -17.73 14.18
C LEU A 233 -12.19 -17.66 15.02
N GLN A 234 -12.13 -17.01 16.19
CA GLN A 234 -13.28 -16.82 17.07
C GLN A 234 -14.39 -16.05 16.36
N ALA A 235 -14.08 -14.92 15.71
CA ALA A 235 -15.10 -14.17 14.98
C ALA A 235 -15.76 -14.95 13.83
N VAL A 236 -14.98 -15.77 13.12
CA VAL A 236 -15.54 -16.63 12.08
C VAL A 236 -16.38 -17.77 12.68
N ALA A 237 -15.99 -18.29 13.84
CA ALA A 237 -16.73 -19.31 14.58
C ALA A 237 -18.09 -18.77 15.02
N ASP A 238 -18.09 -17.58 15.61
CA ASP A 238 -19.28 -16.89 16.10
C ASP A 238 -20.23 -16.54 14.94
N ASP A 239 -19.71 -16.06 13.80
CA ASP A 239 -20.52 -15.79 12.61
C ASP A 239 -21.14 -17.04 11.99
N ALA A 240 -20.41 -18.16 12.04
CA ALA A 240 -20.90 -19.41 11.50
C ALA A 240 -21.73 -20.23 12.50
N GLY A 241 -21.81 -19.81 13.78
CA GLY A 241 -22.50 -20.55 14.85
C GLY A 241 -21.86 -21.91 15.13
N ILE A 242 -20.53 -22.03 15.04
CA ILE A 242 -19.78 -23.29 15.22
C ILE A 242 -18.62 -23.09 16.20
N ARG A 243 -17.99 -24.18 16.66
CA ARG A 243 -16.80 -24.08 17.52
C ARG A 243 -15.54 -23.82 16.68
N ILE A 244 -14.54 -23.14 17.27
CA ILE A 244 -13.21 -22.99 16.66
C ILE A 244 -12.59 -24.35 16.31
N ASP A 245 -12.80 -25.36 17.16
CA ASP A 245 -12.29 -26.71 16.92
C ASP A 245 -12.86 -27.30 15.63
N ASP A 246 -14.13 -27.05 15.31
CA ASP A 246 -14.77 -27.53 14.08
C ASP A 246 -14.22 -26.80 12.84
N LEU A 247 -13.83 -25.53 13.00
CA LEU A 247 -13.18 -24.74 11.96
C LEU A 247 -11.77 -25.22 11.65
N THR A 248 -11.04 -25.70 12.67
CA THR A 248 -9.60 -26.02 12.57
C THR A 248 -9.31 -27.52 12.44
N ALA A 249 -10.22 -28.40 12.88
CA ALA A 249 -10.05 -29.85 12.89
C ALA A 249 -9.77 -30.44 11.51
N ARG A 250 -8.95 -31.50 11.44
CA ARG A 250 -8.64 -32.21 10.19
C ARG A 250 -9.83 -33.03 9.67
N ARG A 251 -10.77 -33.40 10.55
CA ARG A 251 -11.99 -34.18 10.28
C ARG A 251 -13.19 -33.47 10.91
N GLY A 252 -14.34 -33.56 10.24
CA GLY A 252 -15.50 -32.70 10.49
C GLY A 252 -15.64 -31.69 9.36
N ARG A 253 -16.84 -31.60 8.76
CA ARG A 253 -17.12 -30.59 7.73
C ARG A 253 -17.74 -29.38 8.40
N PRO A 254 -16.97 -28.31 8.68
CA PRO A 254 -17.59 -27.01 8.90
C PRO A 254 -18.45 -26.64 7.69
N PRO A 255 -19.40 -25.70 7.82
CA PRO A 255 -20.20 -25.23 6.69
C PRO A 255 -19.28 -24.92 5.51
N HIS A 256 -19.70 -25.33 4.30
CA HIS A 256 -18.84 -25.50 3.12
C HIS A 256 -17.85 -24.34 2.85
N ARG A 257 -18.17 -23.11 3.27
CA ARG A 257 -17.36 -21.91 3.02
C ARG A 257 -16.68 -21.31 4.25
N SER A 258 -17.03 -21.71 5.48
CA SER A 258 -16.52 -21.07 6.70
C SER A 258 -15.03 -21.34 6.95
N ARG A 259 -14.58 -22.58 6.71
CA ARG A 259 -13.16 -22.95 6.85
C ARG A 259 -12.23 -22.25 5.86
N PRO A 260 -12.46 -22.30 4.54
CA PRO A 260 -11.60 -21.56 3.61
C PRO A 260 -11.71 -20.04 3.80
N PHE A 261 -12.87 -19.53 4.26
CA PHE A 261 -13.02 -18.12 4.63
C PHE A 261 -12.16 -17.75 5.84
N ALA A 262 -12.14 -18.58 6.89
CA ALA A 262 -11.27 -18.39 8.04
C ALA A 262 -9.78 -18.38 7.66
N MET A 263 -9.35 -19.29 6.77
CA MET A 263 -7.98 -19.31 6.23
C MET A 263 -7.64 -18.02 5.48
N TRP A 264 -8.55 -17.54 4.62
CA TRP A 264 -8.37 -16.29 3.90
C TRP A 264 -8.31 -15.10 4.86
N LEU A 265 -9.21 -15.06 5.86
CA LEU A 265 -9.30 -13.96 6.81
C LEU A 265 -8.08 -13.91 7.74
N CYS A 266 -7.56 -15.07 8.20
CA CYS A 266 -6.30 -15.14 8.95
C CYS A 266 -5.13 -14.52 8.16
N ARG A 267 -5.17 -14.60 6.83
CA ARG A 267 -4.15 -13.98 5.98
C ARG A 267 -4.30 -12.47 5.85
N GLN A 268 -5.53 -11.96 5.87
CA GLN A 268 -5.81 -10.52 5.76
C GLN A 268 -5.69 -9.80 7.10
N GLU A 269 -6.18 -10.40 8.17
CA GLU A 269 -6.38 -9.76 9.47
C GLU A 269 -5.28 -10.10 10.47
N ALA A 270 -4.84 -11.36 10.50
CA ALA A 270 -3.75 -11.79 11.38
C ALA A 270 -2.38 -11.75 10.69
N GLY A 271 -2.32 -11.40 9.40
CA GLY A 271 -1.09 -11.39 8.61
C GLY A 271 -0.38 -12.74 8.57
N ALA A 272 -1.10 -13.84 8.85
CA ALA A 272 -0.53 -15.18 8.98
C ALA A 272 0.00 -15.69 7.63
N SER A 273 1.15 -16.34 7.67
CA SER A 273 1.73 -17.07 6.55
C SER A 273 0.89 -18.32 6.24
N LEU A 274 0.98 -18.80 5.00
CA LEU A 274 0.29 -20.02 4.59
C LEU A 274 0.69 -21.26 5.41
N GLN A 275 1.92 -21.27 5.93
CA GLN A 275 2.43 -22.34 6.78
C GLN A 275 1.78 -22.27 8.18
N GLU A 276 1.76 -21.11 8.83
CA GLU A 276 1.08 -20.92 10.12
C GLU A 276 -0.42 -21.26 10.02
N ILE A 277 -1.07 -20.85 8.93
CA ILE A 277 -2.47 -21.23 8.64
C ILE A 277 -2.58 -22.74 8.46
N GLY A 278 -1.65 -23.36 7.75
CA GLY A 278 -1.63 -24.81 7.57
C GLY A 278 -1.56 -25.56 8.90
N GLU A 279 -0.61 -25.19 9.74
CA GLU A 279 -0.38 -25.75 11.08
C GLU A 279 -1.63 -25.61 11.95
N ARG A 280 -2.23 -24.41 12.01
CA ARG A 280 -3.45 -24.16 12.81
C ARG A 280 -4.66 -24.95 12.33
N PHE A 281 -4.76 -25.27 11.04
CA PHE A 281 -5.88 -26.00 10.45
C PHE A 281 -5.61 -27.50 10.32
N GLY A 282 -5.07 -28.13 11.36
CA GLY A 282 -4.86 -29.57 11.43
C GLY A 282 -3.61 -30.06 10.67
N GLY A 283 -2.58 -29.23 10.59
CA GLY A 283 -1.31 -29.58 9.92
C GLY A 283 -1.43 -29.69 8.40
N LEU A 284 -2.28 -28.86 7.78
CA LEU A 284 -2.39 -28.79 6.33
C LEU A 284 -1.11 -28.24 5.71
N HIS A 285 -0.73 -28.78 4.56
CA HIS A 285 0.34 -28.20 3.77
C HIS A 285 -0.10 -26.86 3.17
N TYR A 286 0.84 -25.91 3.02
CA TYR A 286 0.56 -24.54 2.54
C TYR A 286 -0.15 -24.49 1.17
N SER A 287 0.08 -25.50 0.32
CA SER A 287 -0.57 -25.62 -1.00
C SER A 287 -2.07 -25.93 -0.88
N ALA A 288 -2.49 -26.71 0.12
CA ALA A 288 -3.90 -26.99 0.38
C ALA A 288 -4.64 -25.73 0.85
N VAL A 289 -4.01 -24.93 1.72
CA VAL A 289 -4.52 -23.62 2.14
C VAL A 289 -4.69 -22.69 0.94
N THR A 290 -3.70 -22.65 0.04
CA THR A 290 -3.74 -21.83 -1.18
C THR A 290 -4.90 -22.23 -2.09
N GLN A 291 -5.09 -23.53 -2.33
CA GLN A 291 -6.17 -24.03 -3.18
C GLN A 291 -7.55 -23.77 -2.56
N ALA A 292 -7.69 -23.91 -1.24
CA ALA A 292 -8.93 -23.62 -0.53
C ALA A 292 -9.33 -22.14 -0.65
N ILE A 293 -8.38 -21.23 -0.44
CA ILE A 293 -8.60 -19.78 -0.61
C ILE A 293 -8.95 -19.43 -2.06
N ARG A 294 -8.28 -20.05 -3.04
CA ARG A 294 -8.58 -19.82 -4.47
C ARG A 294 -10.02 -20.20 -4.82
N ARG A 295 -10.45 -21.41 -4.45
CA ARG A 295 -11.83 -21.89 -4.70
C ARG A 295 -12.89 -21.02 -4.03
N LEU A 296 -12.58 -20.49 -2.82
CA LEU A 296 -13.46 -19.54 -2.14
C LEU A 296 -13.62 -18.25 -2.94
N ARG A 297 -12.52 -17.67 -3.43
CA ARG A 297 -12.56 -16.43 -4.24
C ARG A 297 -13.34 -16.64 -5.54
N GLU A 298 -13.16 -17.78 -6.19
CA GLU A 298 -13.91 -18.18 -7.39
C GLU A 298 -15.41 -18.34 -7.11
N ALA A 299 -15.78 -18.92 -5.96
CA ALA A 299 -17.17 -19.20 -5.63
C ALA A 299 -17.97 -17.98 -5.10
N LEU A 300 -17.31 -16.99 -4.50
CA LEU A 300 -17.97 -15.80 -3.92
C LEU A 300 -17.78 -14.52 -4.75
N GLY A 301 -16.68 -14.40 -5.50
CA GLY A 301 -16.28 -13.14 -6.11
C GLY A 301 -15.71 -12.14 -5.09
N ALA A 302 -14.98 -11.13 -5.57
CA ALA A 302 -14.25 -10.19 -4.72
C ALA A 302 -15.18 -9.35 -3.82
N GLU A 303 -16.28 -8.82 -4.37
CA GLU A 303 -17.19 -7.94 -3.64
C GLU A 303 -17.97 -8.65 -2.53
N ALA A 304 -18.45 -9.87 -2.77
CA ALA A 304 -19.14 -10.61 -1.72
C ALA A 304 -18.19 -11.04 -0.59
N LEU A 305 -16.92 -11.33 -0.94
CA LEU A 305 -15.88 -11.66 0.04
C LEU A 305 -15.53 -10.44 0.90
N LYS A 306 -15.46 -9.26 0.28
CA LYS A 306 -15.24 -7.98 0.98
C LYS A 306 -16.39 -7.67 1.94
N ARG A 307 -17.65 -7.72 1.48
CA ARG A 307 -18.82 -7.53 2.36
C ARG A 307 -18.85 -8.50 3.52
N LYS A 308 -18.59 -9.79 3.24
CA LYS A 308 -18.55 -10.81 4.31
C LYS A 308 -17.45 -10.52 5.33
N ARG A 309 -16.27 -10.07 4.88
CA ARG A 309 -15.21 -9.62 5.78
C ARG A 309 -15.69 -8.49 6.67
N GLU A 310 -16.24 -7.42 6.09
CA GLU A 310 -16.72 -6.27 6.86
C GLU A 310 -17.75 -6.69 7.92
N THR A 311 -18.70 -7.57 7.58
CA THR A 311 -19.70 -8.10 8.52
C THR A 311 -19.10 -8.92 9.67
N VAL A 312 -18.10 -9.74 9.38
CA VAL A 312 -17.44 -10.56 10.42
C VAL A 312 -16.53 -9.71 11.29
N MET A 313 -15.85 -8.73 10.70
CA MET A 313 -14.90 -7.88 11.40
C MET A 313 -15.57 -6.78 12.23
N SER A 314 -16.74 -6.28 11.83
CA SER A 314 -17.49 -5.28 12.61
C SER A 314 -17.95 -5.78 13.99
N ARG A 315 -17.89 -7.09 14.23
CA ARG A 315 -18.16 -7.70 15.55
C ARG A 315 -16.93 -7.76 16.46
N LEU A 316 -15.75 -7.44 15.93
CA LEU A 316 -14.47 -7.42 16.64
C LEU A 316 -13.92 -6.01 16.88
N ASP A 317 -14.59 -4.98 16.36
CA ASP A 317 -14.29 -3.58 16.63
C ASP A 317 -15.37 -3.06 17.60
N PRO A 318 -15.02 -2.60 18.82
CA PRO A 318 -15.98 -2.15 19.82
C PRO A 318 -16.75 -0.89 19.44
#